data_AF-A0A839Z204-F1
#
_entry.id   AF-A0A839Z204-F1
#
_cell.length_a   1.000
_cell.length_b   1.000
_cell.length_c   1.000
_cell.angle_alpha   90.00
_cell.angle_beta   90.00
_cell.angle_gamma   90.00
#
_symmetry.space_group_name_H-M   'P 1'
#
loop_
_entity.id
_entity.type
_entity.pdbx_description
1 polymer ?
#
loop_
_entity_poly.entity_id
_entity_poly.type
_entity_poly.pdbx_seq_one_letter_code
_entity_poly.pdbx_strand_id
1 'polypeptide(L)' 'MHEKLQSLRVRLLSAQRDLIKAAAEAGTIPSDNMMRKIADMEVTIGALEAMIEDEKAN' A
#
# COMPACT_ATOMS: atom_id res chain seq x y z
N MET A 1 14.85 3.49 -12.68
CA MET A 1 14.35 2.74 -11.50
C MET A 1 12.98 3.26 -11.10
N HIS A 2 12.77 4.56 -11.26
CA HIS A 2 11.54 5.32 -11.03
C HIS A 2 10.24 4.63 -11.46
N GLU A 3 10.12 4.23 -12.74
CA GLU A 3 8.91 3.58 -13.26
C GLU A 3 8.59 2.25 -12.55
N LYS A 4 9.64 1.50 -12.14
CA LYS A 4 9.46 0.25 -11.40
C LYS A 4 8.96 0.51 -9.99
N LEU A 5 9.47 1.54 -9.32
CA LEU A 5 9.00 1.96 -7.99
C LEU A 5 7.55 2.45 -8.03
N GLN A 6 7.21 3.27 -9.03
CA GLN A 6 5.84 3.72 -9.27
C GLN A 6 4.88 2.55 -9.51
N SER A 7 5.28 1.60 -10.37
CA SER A 7 4.51 0.39 -10.64
C SER A 7 4.31 -0.47 -9.39
N LEU A 8 5.33 -0.59 -8.53
CA LEU A 8 5.21 -1.29 -7.25
C LEU A 8 4.26 -0.57 -6.29
N ARG A 9 4.38 0.76 -6.17
CA ARG A 9 3.50 1.58 -5.34
C ARG A 9 2.03 1.42 -5.76
N VAL A 10 1.73 1.45 -7.06
CA VAL A 10 0.37 1.25 -7.57
C VAL A 10 -0.18 -0.12 -7.19
N ARG A 11 0.63 -1.19 -7.31
CA ARG A 11 0.21 -2.54 -6.93
C ARG A 11 -0.06 -2.67 -5.43
N LEU A 12 0.79 -2.09 -4.58
CA LEU A 12 0.59 -2.10 -3.13
C LEU A 12 -0.66 -1.32 -2.72
N LEU A 13 -0.88 -0.14 -3.28
CA LEU A 13 -2.09 0.65 -3.05
C LEU A 13 -3.36 -0.08 -3.51
N SER A 14 -3.30 -0.80 -4.64
CA SER A 14 -4.44 -1.60 -5.10
C SER A 14 -4.73 -2.73 -4.11
N ALA A 15 -3.71 -3.50 -3.73
CA ALA A 15 -3.89 -4.61 -2.79
C ALA A 15 -4.38 -4.15 -1.41
N GLN A 16 -3.94 -2.98 -0.93
CA GLN A 16 -4.44 -2.39 0.32
C GLN A 16 -5.93 -2.05 0.21
N ARG A 17 -6.34 -1.41 -0.89
CA ARG A 17 -7.75 -1.09 -1.15
C ARG A 17 -8.61 -2.34 -1.26
N ASP A 18 -8.12 -3.40 -1.88
CA ASP A 18 -8.86 -4.64 -2.04
C ASP A 18 -9.12 -5.32 -0.69
N LEU A 19 -8.17 -5.28 0.25
CA LEU A 19 -8.38 -5.76 1.62
C LEU A 19 -9.46 -4.95 2.36
N ILE A 20 -9.41 -3.62 2.26
CA ILE A 20 -10.38 -2.73 2.89
C ILE A 20 -11.78 -2.94 2.29
N LYS A 21 -11.87 -3.04 0.96
CA LYS A 21 -13.12 -3.33 0.25
C LYS A 21 -13.70 -4.67 0.67
N ALA A 22 -12.90 -5.73 0.77
CA ALA A 22 -13.38 -7.04 1.18
C ALA A 22 -14.06 -7.01 2.57
N ALA A 23 -13.51 -6.26 3.52
CA ALA A 23 -14.16 -6.07 4.82
C ALA A 23 -15.48 -5.28 4.71
N ALA A 24 -15.47 -4.19 3.94
CA ALA A 24 -16.65 -3.37 3.73
C ALA A 24 -17.78 -4.15 3.03
N GLU A 25 -17.46 -4.95 2.01
CA GLU A 25 -18.40 -5.83 1.30
C GLU A 25 -18.97 -6.92 2.20
N ALA A 26 -18.20 -7.40 3.18
CA ALA A 26 -18.69 -8.32 4.21
C ALA A 26 -19.56 -7.63 5.28
N GLY A 27 -19.70 -6.30 5.23
CA GLY A 27 -20.44 -5.53 6.24
C GLY A 27 -19.73 -5.48 7.60
N THR A 28 -18.41 -5.68 7.63
CA THR A 28 -17.60 -5.69 8.85
C THR A 28 -16.43 -4.71 8.76
N ILE A 29 -15.71 -4.56 9.87
CA ILE A 29 -14.37 -3.96 9.85
C ILE A 29 -13.32 -5.03 9.47
N PRO A 30 -12.12 -4.63 9.02
CA PRO A 30 -10.99 -5.54 8.89
C PRO A 30 -10.70 -6.29 10.20
N SER A 31 -10.39 -7.58 10.13
CA SER A 31 -9.92 -8.34 11.30
C SER A 31 -8.55 -7.85 11.77
N ASP A 32 -8.15 -8.14 13.01
CA ASP A 32 -6.85 -7.73 13.56
C ASP A 32 -5.66 -8.11 12.65
N ASN A 33 -5.70 -9.31 12.09
CA ASN A 33 -4.67 -9.77 11.14
C ASN A 33 -4.69 -8.97 9.84
N MET A 34 -5.88 -8.59 9.34
CA MET A 34 -6.02 -7.75 8.16
C MET A 34 -5.55 -6.32 8.45
N MET A 35 -5.89 -5.75 9.61
CA MET A 35 -5.41 -4.43 10.04
C MET A 35 -3.88 -4.40 10.17
N ARG A 36 -3.27 -5.44 10.74
CA ARG A 36 -1.80 -5.54 10.83
C ARG A 36 -1.16 -5.61 9.44
N LYS A 37 -1.72 -6.42 8.54
CA LYS A 37 -1.24 -6.51 7.15
C LYS A 37 -1.36 -5.16 6.42
N ILE A 38 -2.45 -4.44 6.62
CA ILE A 38 -2.64 -3.09 6.06
C ILE A 38 -1.57 -2.14 6.59
N ALA A 39 -1.31 -2.14 7.91
CA ALA A 39 -0.29 -1.30 8.52
C ALA A 39 1.12 -1.59 7.97
N ASP A 40 1.49 -2.86 7.82
CA ASP A 40 2.79 -3.25 7.24
C ASP A 40 2.91 -2.77 5.77
N MET A 41 1.81 -2.82 5.02
CA MET A 41 1.76 -2.30 3.65
C MET A 41 1.93 -0.77 3.61
N GLU A 42 1.32 -0.04 4.54
CA GLU A 42 1.46 1.43 4.63
C GLU A 42 2.90 1.86 4.91
N VAL A 43 3.59 1.16 5.81
CA VAL A 43 5.03 1.39 6.08
C VAL A 43 5.85 1.19 4.79
N THR A 44 5.56 0.12 4.05
CA THR A 44 6.25 -0.19 2.78
C THR A 44 5.95 0.85 1.71
N ILE A 45 4.69 1.31 1.60
CA ILE A 45 4.27 2.35 0.66
C ILE A 45 4.98 3.67 0.96
N GLY A 46 5.03 4.08 2.24
CA GLY A 46 5.72 5.31 2.65
C GLY A 46 7.22 5.27 2.33
N ALA A 47 7.89 4.13 2.56
CA ALA A 47 9.28 3.95 2.16
C ALA A 47 9.47 4.06 0.63
N LEU A 48 8.56 3.50 -0.17
CA LEU A 48 8.61 3.61 -1.63
C LEU A 48 8.36 5.05 -2.11
N GLU A 49 7.46 5.77 -1.47
CA GLU A 49 7.18 7.19 -1.76
C GLU A 49 8.42 8.05 -1.54
N ALA A 50 9.13 7.85 -0.42
CA ALA A 50 10.39 8.53 -0.15
C ALA A 50 11.46 8.21 -1.22
N MET A 51 11.63 6.93 -1.59
CA MET A 51 12.57 6.55 -2.66
C MET A 51 12.22 7.17 -4.02
N ILE A 52 10.93 7.28 -4.34
CA ILE A 52 10.43 7.91 -5.56
C ILE A 52 10.72 9.40 -5.57
N GLU A 53 10.57 10.07 -4.44
CA GLU A 53 10.88 11.49 -4.27
C GLU A 53 12.39 11.75 -4.40
N ASP A 54 13.22 10.94 -3.75
CA ASP A 54 14.68 11.00 -3.85
C ASP A 54 15.17 10.82 -5.29
N GLU A 55 14.54 9.92 -6.06
CA GLU A 55 14.87 9.71 -7.48
C GLU A 55 14.43 10.87 -8.40
N LYS A 56 13.49 11.72 -7.98
CA LYS A 56 13.11 12.92 -8.75
C LYS A 56 14.02 14.11 -8.45
N ALA A 57 14.61 14.14 -7.27
CA ALA A 57 15.47 15.23 -6.80
C ALA A 57 16.92 15.12 -7.31
N ASN A 58 17.32 13.94 -7.81
CA ASN A 58 18.63 13.64 -8.39
C ASN A 58 18.56 13.42 -9.90
#